data_AF-A0A538AS02-F1
#
_entry.id   AF-A0A538AS02-F1
#
_cell.length_a   1.000
_cell.length_b   1.000
_cell.length_c   1.000
_cell.angle_alpha   90.00
_cell.angle_beta   90.00
_cell.angle_gamma   90.00
#
_symmetry.space_group_name_H-M   'P 1'
#
loop_
_entity.id
_entity.type
_entity.pdbx_description
1 polymer ?
#
loop_
_entity_poly.entity_id
_entity_poly.type
_entity_poly.pdbx_seq_one_letter_code
_entity_poly.pdbx_strand_id
1 'polypeptide(L)'
;MIKFLNDITGGHLLLWKVMVTSVVFALAGLQVAMAARFWGRPFLVALSPGTAVRVHRVSGRLALTLGVLVALTCIVGPAGPLSPTRVALHSIFGILVFTVLAVKFLLLKVLRQGDSVLPLIGSLLFLAFGAIWATSVADYVAAK
;
A
#
# COMPACT_ATOMS: atom_id res chain seq x y z
N MET A 1 -10.77 22.08 1.03
CA MET A 1 -9.99 20.88 0.65
C MET A 1 -10.88 19.78 0.06
N ILE A 2 -11.87 19.25 0.80
CA ILE A 2 -12.81 18.22 0.30
C ILE A 2 -13.49 18.61 -1.01
N LYS A 3 -14.05 19.82 -1.08
CA LYS A 3 -14.70 20.35 -2.28
C LYS A 3 -13.77 20.30 -3.48
N PHE A 4 -12.54 20.82 -3.35
CA PHE A 4 -11.51 20.75 -4.39
C PHE A 4 -11.21 19.31 -4.83
N LEU A 5 -11.03 18.38 -3.89
CA LEU A 5 -10.77 16.96 -4.22
C LEU A 5 -11.95 16.30 -4.93
N ASN A 6 -13.18 16.64 -4.55
CA ASN A 6 -14.38 16.18 -5.24
C ASN A 6 -14.47 16.79 -6.65
N ASP A 7 -14.18 18.08 -6.81
CA ASP A 7 -14.27 18.79 -8.10
C ASP A 7 -13.28 18.20 -9.12
N ILE A 8 -12.01 17.97 -8.73
CA ILE A 8 -11.00 17.37 -9.62
C ILE A 8 -11.26 15.89 -9.94
N THR A 9 -12.10 15.21 -9.15
CA THR A 9 -12.50 13.82 -9.39
C THR A 9 -13.90 13.71 -10.02
N GLY A 10 -14.50 14.85 -10.43
CA GLY A 10 -15.84 14.87 -11.03
C GLY A 10 -16.94 14.36 -10.10
N GLY A 11 -16.79 14.55 -8.79
CA GLY A 11 -17.71 14.02 -7.76
C GLY A 11 -17.48 12.55 -7.39
N HIS A 12 -16.44 11.91 -7.93
CA HIS A 12 -16.16 10.48 -7.73
C HIS A 12 -14.95 10.20 -6.84
N LEU A 13 -14.74 11.01 -5.79
CA LEU A 13 -13.57 10.90 -4.90
C LEU A 13 -13.40 9.51 -4.28
N LEU A 14 -14.49 8.85 -3.87
CA LEU A 14 -14.42 7.48 -3.32
C LEU A 14 -13.91 6.49 -4.37
N LEU A 15 -14.45 6.54 -5.60
CA LEU A 15 -14.01 5.68 -6.70
C LEU A 15 -12.54 5.92 -7.05
N TRP A 16 -12.13 7.18 -7.12
CA TRP A 16 -10.73 7.54 -7.38
C TRP A 16 -9.79 6.90 -6.34
N LYS A 17 -10.14 7.00 -5.04
CA LYS A 17 -9.38 6.38 -3.96
C LYS A 17 -9.30 4.86 -4.11
N VAL A 18 -10.42 4.21 -4.44
CA VAL A 18 -10.46 2.75 -4.66
C VAL A 18 -9.58 2.34 -5.84
N MET A 19 -9.63 3.08 -6.95
CA MET A 19 -8.79 2.76 -8.12
C MET A 19 -7.30 2.91 -7.79
N VAL A 20 -6.89 4.03 -7.18
CA VAL A 20 -5.49 4.27 -6.83
C VAL A 20 -4.99 3.27 -5.79
N THR A 21 -5.78 2.96 -4.76
CA THR A 21 -5.41 1.93 -3.77
C THR A 21 -5.35 0.53 -4.36
N SER A 22 -6.15 0.22 -5.38
CA SER A 22 -6.05 -1.05 -6.11
C SER A 22 -4.74 -1.15 -6.90
N VAL A 23 -4.30 -0.05 -7.51
CA VAL A 23 -2.97 0.04 -8.13
C VAL A 23 -1.87 -0.15 -7.08
N VAL A 24 -1.97 0.51 -5.91
CA VAL A 24 -1.02 0.33 -4.81
C VAL A 24 -0.98 -1.13 -4.34
N PHE A 25 -2.13 -1.79 -4.21
CA PHE A 25 -2.21 -3.20 -3.81
C PHE A 25 -1.56 -4.13 -4.85
N ALA A 26 -1.81 -3.89 -6.14
CA ALA A 26 -1.14 -4.62 -7.22
C ALA A 26 0.39 -4.41 -7.20
N LEU A 27 0.85 -3.18 -7.00
CA LEU A 27 2.28 -2.87 -6.86
C LEU A 27 2.89 -3.53 -5.61
N ALA A 28 2.13 -3.66 -4.51
CA ALA A 28 2.55 -4.38 -3.31
C ALA A 28 2.70 -5.89 -3.59
N GLY A 29 1.78 -6.50 -4.35
CA GLY A 29 1.93 -7.88 -4.84
C GLY A 29 3.18 -8.04 -5.72
N LEU A 30 3.44 -7.08 -6.62
CA LEU A 30 4.67 -7.03 -7.40
C LEU A 30 5.92 -6.95 -6.50
N GLN A 31 5.87 -6.23 -5.37
CA GLN A 31 7.00 -6.20 -4.43
C GLN A 31 7.34 -7.59 -3.91
N VAL A 32 6.33 -8.36 -3.49
CA VAL A 32 6.50 -9.73 -2.97
C VAL A 32 7.05 -10.65 -4.05
N ALA A 33 6.50 -10.58 -5.27
CA ALA A 33 6.96 -11.40 -6.40
C ALA A 33 8.41 -11.10 -6.79
N MET A 34 8.80 -9.82 -6.89
CA MET A 34 10.19 -9.44 -7.15
C MET A 34 11.11 -9.86 -6.00
N ALA A 35 10.69 -9.68 -4.75
CA ALA A 35 11.47 -10.06 -3.58
C ALA A 35 11.76 -11.55 -3.55
N ALA A 36 10.73 -12.38 -3.74
CA ALA A 36 10.88 -13.83 -3.87
C ALA A 36 11.95 -14.18 -4.91
N ARG A 37 11.94 -13.51 -6.08
CA ARG A 37 12.87 -13.78 -7.16
C ARG A 37 14.34 -13.54 -6.80
N PHE A 38 14.67 -12.40 -6.19
CA PHE A 38 16.05 -12.10 -5.80
C PHE A 38 16.46 -12.69 -4.43
N TRP A 39 15.51 -13.25 -3.68
CA TRP A 39 15.75 -14.12 -2.51
C TRP A 39 15.85 -15.61 -2.86
N GLY A 40 16.07 -15.95 -4.14
CA GLY A 40 16.32 -17.33 -4.57
C GLY A 40 15.07 -18.19 -4.72
N ARG A 41 13.87 -17.60 -4.78
CA ARG A 41 12.60 -18.29 -5.05
C ARG A 41 12.07 -17.90 -6.44
N PRO A 42 12.56 -18.54 -7.53
CA PRO A 42 12.34 -18.08 -8.90
C PRO A 42 10.94 -18.38 -9.46
N PHE A 43 10.14 -19.23 -8.80
CA PHE A 43 8.90 -19.79 -9.35
C PHE A 43 7.81 -18.76 -9.69
N LEU A 44 7.90 -17.53 -9.17
CA LEU A 44 6.89 -16.49 -9.40
C LEU A 44 7.16 -15.64 -10.65
N VAL A 45 8.43 -15.45 -11.05
CA VAL A 45 8.78 -14.44 -12.07
C VAL A 45 10.05 -14.81 -12.85
N ALA A 46 9.91 -14.90 -14.18
CA ALA A 46 11.00 -15.18 -15.13
C ALA A 46 11.85 -13.93 -15.46
N LEU A 47 12.40 -13.26 -14.44
CA LEU A 47 13.37 -12.15 -14.60
C LEU A 47 14.75 -12.55 -14.08
N SER A 48 15.81 -11.85 -14.46
CA SER A 48 17.11 -11.98 -13.77
C SER A 48 17.03 -11.39 -12.36
N PRO A 49 17.85 -11.85 -11.38
CA PRO A 49 17.85 -11.28 -10.03
C PRO A 49 18.14 -9.77 -10.02
N GLY A 50 19.09 -9.32 -10.85
CA GLY A 50 19.43 -7.89 -10.97
C GLY A 50 18.27 -7.04 -11.50
N THR A 51 17.53 -7.53 -12.50
CA THR A 51 16.33 -6.86 -13.00
C THR A 51 15.22 -6.85 -11.95
N ALA A 52 15.00 -7.96 -11.24
CA ALA A 52 14.01 -8.03 -10.16
C ALA A 52 14.29 -7.02 -9.04
N VAL A 53 15.56 -6.84 -8.64
CA VAL A 53 15.96 -5.80 -7.66
C VAL A 53 15.62 -4.40 -8.17
N ARG A 54 15.90 -4.10 -9.44
CA ARG A 54 15.59 -2.78 -10.04
C ARG A 54 14.10 -2.52 -10.06
N VAL A 55 13.32 -3.49 -10.54
CA VAL A 55 11.84 -3.40 -10.59
C VAL A 55 11.29 -3.22 -9.18
N HIS A 56 11.71 -4.01 -8.19
CA HIS A 56 11.30 -3.87 -6.80
C HIS A 56 11.53 -2.44 -6.27
N ARG A 57 12.73 -1.89 -6.48
CA ARG A 57 13.06 -0.55 -6.00
C ARG A 57 12.22 0.56 -6.65
N VAL A 58 12.06 0.52 -7.98
CA VAL A 58 11.32 1.55 -8.72
C VAL A 58 9.83 1.46 -8.43
N SER A 59 9.24 0.27 -8.54
CA SER A 59 7.82 0.07 -8.25
C SER A 59 7.49 0.30 -6.77
N GLY A 60 8.41 0.00 -5.84
CA GLY A 60 8.23 0.28 -4.42
C GLY A 60 8.18 1.78 -4.10
N ARG A 61 8.97 2.61 -4.81
CA ARG A 61 8.88 4.07 -4.72
C ARG A 61 7.54 4.57 -5.22
N LEU A 62 7.08 4.06 -6.36
CA LEU A 62 5.78 4.41 -6.92
C LEU A 62 4.64 4.04 -5.96
N ALA A 63 4.66 2.82 -5.41
CA ALA A 63 3.68 2.35 -4.45
C ALA A 63 3.64 3.23 -3.19
N LEU A 64 4.81 3.61 -2.65
CA LEU A 64 4.89 4.51 -1.50
C LEU A 64 4.34 5.89 -1.82
N THR A 65 4.73 6.50 -2.95
CA THR A 65 4.25 7.83 -3.36
C THR A 65 2.73 7.84 -3.52
N LEU A 66 2.17 6.87 -4.24
CA LEU A 66 0.72 6.75 -4.41
C LEU A 66 0.01 6.46 -3.08
N GLY A 67 0.58 5.61 -2.23
CA GLY A 67 0.05 5.30 -0.91
C GLY A 67 -0.01 6.51 0.02
N VAL A 68 1.06 7.32 0.06
CA VAL A 68 1.10 8.58 0.82
C VAL A 68 0.09 9.58 0.26
N LEU A 69 0.02 9.73 -1.06
CA LEU A 69 -0.97 10.61 -1.71
C LEU A 69 -2.39 10.24 -1.28
N VAL A 70 -2.76 8.95 -1.38
CA VAL A 70 -4.08 8.50 -0.95
C VAL A 70 -4.29 8.73 0.54
N ALA A 71 -3.33 8.35 1.40
CA ALA A 71 -3.45 8.51 2.84
C ALA A 71 -3.73 9.97 3.23
N LEU A 72 -3.03 10.93 2.62
CA LEU A 72 -3.29 12.36 2.81
C LEU A 72 -4.72 12.71 2.39
N THR A 73 -5.19 12.25 1.23
CA THR A 73 -6.59 12.49 0.80
C THR A 73 -7.63 11.82 1.69
N CYS A 74 -7.29 10.71 2.38
CA CYS A 74 -8.18 10.07 3.36
C CYS A 74 -8.27 10.86 4.66
N ILE A 75 -7.18 11.50 5.10
CA ILE A 75 -7.15 12.35 6.28
C ILE A 75 -7.88 13.66 6.04
N VAL A 76 -7.57 14.37 4.94
CA VAL A 76 -8.10 15.73 4.69
C VAL A 76 -9.45 15.73 3.99
N GLY A 77 -9.88 14.60 3.45
CA GLY A 77 -11.14 14.49 2.74
C GLY A 77 -11.76 13.11 2.83
N PRO A 78 -12.25 12.70 4.01
CA PRO A 78 -12.90 11.41 4.18
C PRO A 78 -14.02 11.24 3.15
N ALA A 79 -14.01 10.09 2.48
CA ALA A 79 -14.99 9.70 1.49
C ALA A 79 -15.40 8.26 1.80
N GLY A 80 -16.69 7.97 1.80
CA GLY A 80 -17.27 6.70 2.27
C GLY A 80 -17.96 6.83 3.62
N PRO A 81 -18.59 5.74 4.12
CA PRO A 81 -19.30 5.73 5.39
C PRO A 81 -18.40 6.11 6.58
N LEU A 82 -18.99 6.65 7.65
CA LEU A 82 -18.28 7.00 8.88
C LEU A 82 -18.71 6.13 10.07
N SER A 83 -19.09 4.88 9.81
CA SER A 83 -19.46 3.96 10.88
C SER A 83 -18.26 3.71 11.82
N PRO A 84 -18.48 3.58 13.14
CA PRO A 84 -17.39 3.41 14.11
C PRO A 84 -16.46 2.24 13.77
N THR A 85 -17.01 1.09 13.37
CA THR A 85 -16.23 -0.09 12.98
C THR A 85 -15.32 0.19 11.80
N ARG A 86 -15.81 0.88 10.77
CA ARG A 86 -15.01 1.21 9.58
C ARG A 86 -13.91 2.20 9.91
N VAL A 87 -14.23 3.26 10.65
CA VAL A 87 -13.23 4.25 11.10
C VAL A 87 -12.14 3.56 11.92
N ALA A 88 -12.51 2.65 12.83
CA ALA A 88 -11.56 1.87 13.63
C ALA A 88 -10.66 1.00 12.75
N LEU A 89 -11.22 0.14 11.89
CA LEU A 89 -10.44 -0.75 11.02
C LEU A 89 -9.52 0.02 10.07
N HIS A 90 -10.04 1.06 9.42
CA HIS A 90 -9.27 1.88 8.49
C HIS A 90 -8.11 2.60 9.18
N SER A 91 -8.34 3.11 10.40
CA SER A 91 -7.30 3.78 11.19
C SER A 91 -6.23 2.80 11.66
N ILE A 92 -6.62 1.63 12.20
CA ILE A 92 -5.70 0.59 12.66
C ILE A 92 -4.81 0.10 11.51
N PHE A 93 -5.40 -0.29 10.38
CA PHE A 93 -4.61 -0.77 9.26
C PHE A 93 -3.79 0.34 8.59
N GLY A 94 -4.28 1.57 8.58
CA GLY A 94 -3.50 2.73 8.11
C GLY A 94 -2.25 2.96 8.94
N ILE A 95 -2.39 2.96 10.27
CA ILE A 95 -1.27 3.06 11.21
C ILE A 95 -0.30 1.88 11.01
N LEU A 96 -0.83 0.66 10.89
CA LEU A 96 0.00 -0.54 10.70
C LEU A 96 0.86 -0.44 9.44
N VAL A 97 0.29 -0.03 8.29
CA VAL A 97 1.04 0.14 7.04
C VAL A 97 2.23 1.09 7.21
N PHE A 98 1.99 2.28 7.75
CA PHE A 98 3.06 3.29 7.89
C PHE A 98 4.08 2.93 8.97
N THR A 99 3.64 2.27 10.05
CA THR A 99 4.55 1.79 11.11
C THR A 99 5.48 0.70 10.58
N VAL A 100 4.95 -0.29 9.86
CA VAL A 100 5.75 -1.37 9.27
C VAL A 100 6.71 -0.82 8.20
N LEU A 101 6.28 0.14 7.39
CA LEU A 101 7.16 0.87 6.46
C LEU A 101 8.29 1.61 7.18
N ALA A 102 7.98 2.31 8.27
CA ALA A 102 8.97 3.02 9.07
C ALA A 102 10.00 2.06 9.66
N VAL A 103 9.56 0.92 10.22
CA VAL A 103 10.45 -0.15 10.72
C VAL A 103 11.33 -0.70 9.59
N LYS A 104 10.76 -0.97 8.41
CA LYS A 104 11.52 -1.43 7.24
C LYS A 104 12.62 -0.45 6.85
N PHE A 105 12.30 0.85 6.80
CA PHE A 105 13.30 1.87 6.49
C PHE A 105 14.32 2.06 7.60
N LEU A 106 13.92 1.96 8.87
CA LEU A 106 14.83 2.00 10.01
C LEU A 106 15.88 0.88 9.89
N LEU A 107 15.45 -0.36 9.65
CA LEU A 107 16.36 -1.50 9.45
C LEU A 107 17.28 -1.30 8.25
N LEU A 108 16.76 -0.88 7.10
CA LEU A 108 17.53 -0.78 5.85
C LEU A 108 18.46 0.43 5.77
N LYS A 109 18.04 1.57 6.31
CA LYS A 109 18.71 2.87 6.08
C LYS A 109 19.46 3.39 7.29
N VAL A 110 18.96 3.11 8.50
CA VAL A 110 19.55 3.63 9.72
C VAL A 110 20.43 2.55 10.37
N LEU A 111 19.83 1.41 10.71
CA LEU A 111 20.52 0.35 11.42
C LEU A 111 21.38 -0.54 10.51
N ARG A 112 21.03 -0.61 9.21
CA ARG A 112 21.73 -1.40 8.18
C ARG A 112 21.93 -2.87 8.58
N GLN A 113 20.90 -3.44 9.21
CA GLN A 113 20.91 -4.79 9.77
C GLN A 113 19.54 -5.47 9.57
N GLY A 114 19.45 -6.76 9.91
CA GLY A 114 18.18 -7.49 9.92
C GLY A 114 17.76 -8.03 8.55
N ASP A 115 18.71 -8.33 7.67
CA ASP A 115 18.42 -8.80 6.31
C ASP A 115 17.52 -10.05 6.31
N SER A 116 17.72 -10.97 7.26
CA SER A 116 16.95 -12.21 7.39
C SER A 116 15.46 -12.00 7.70
N VAL A 117 15.08 -10.89 8.36
CA VAL A 117 13.67 -10.61 8.72
C VAL A 117 12.94 -9.76 7.69
N LEU A 118 13.66 -9.18 6.70
CA LEU A 118 13.05 -8.33 5.67
C LEU A 118 11.94 -9.00 4.85
N PRO A 119 12.04 -10.31 4.48
CA PRO A 119 10.94 -10.98 3.78
C PRO A 119 9.66 -10.99 4.62
N LEU A 120 9.76 -11.28 5.93
CA LEU A 120 8.62 -11.30 6.83
C LEU A 120 7.98 -9.91 6.97
N ILE A 121 8.80 -8.87 7.14
CA ILE A 121 8.33 -7.48 7.21
C ILE A 121 7.65 -7.07 5.90
N GLY A 122 8.21 -7.47 4.75
CA GLY A 122 7.62 -7.24 3.44
C GLY A 122 6.26 -7.93 3.26
N SER A 123 6.15 -9.19 3.69
CA SER A 123 4.89 -9.95 3.67
C SER A 123 3.84 -9.35 4.60
N LEU A 124 4.22 -8.96 5.83
CA LEU A 124 3.33 -8.27 6.76
C LEU A 124 2.80 -6.97 6.16
N LEU A 125 3.68 -6.19 5.51
CA LEU A 125 3.29 -4.95 4.85
C LEU A 125 2.31 -5.20 3.70
N PHE A 126 2.52 -6.25 2.90
CA PHE A 126 1.58 -6.63 1.84
C PHE A 126 0.20 -7.00 2.41
N LEU A 127 0.15 -7.79 3.48
CA LEU A 127 -1.10 -8.16 4.14
C LEU A 127 -1.80 -6.93 4.75
N ALA A 128 -1.06 -6.01 5.36
CA ALA A 128 -1.61 -4.77 5.89
C ALA A 128 -2.19 -3.88 4.77
N PHE A 129 -1.51 -3.77 3.63
CA PHE A 129 -2.05 -3.11 2.44
C PHE A 129 -3.32 -3.79 1.93
N GLY A 130 -3.35 -5.13 1.90
CA GLY A 130 -4.54 -5.88 1.52
C GLY A 130 -5.72 -5.64 2.46
N ALA A 131 -5.47 -5.60 3.77
CA ALA A 131 -6.51 -5.34 4.77
C ALA A 131 -7.12 -3.93 4.64
N ILE A 132 -6.29 -2.88 4.56
CA ILE A 132 -6.82 -1.51 4.38
C ILE A 132 -7.48 -1.33 3.00
N TRP A 133 -6.93 -1.94 1.95
CA TRP A 133 -7.53 -1.93 0.62
C TRP A 133 -8.92 -2.58 0.64
N ALA A 134 -9.06 -3.75 1.30
CA ALA A 134 -10.34 -4.44 1.45
C ALA A 134 -11.39 -3.56 2.15
N THR A 135 -11.02 -2.80 3.20
CA THR A 135 -11.97 -1.85 3.82
C THR A 135 -12.44 -0.78 2.84
N SER A 136 -11.56 -0.30 1.96
CA SER A 136 -11.88 0.76 0.99
C SER A 136 -12.73 0.26 -0.17
N VAL A 137 -12.47 -0.96 -0.66
CA VAL A 137 -13.29 -1.61 -1.70
C VAL A 137 -14.67 -1.94 -1.15
N ALA A 138 -14.74 -2.49 0.06
CA ALA A 138 -16.00 -2.80 0.72
C ALA A 138 -16.89 -1.55 0.85
N ASP A 139 -16.31 -0.39 1.22
CA ASP A 139 -17.03 0.88 1.26
C ASP A 139 -17.65 1.25 -0.09
N TYR A 140 -16.90 1.13 -1.18
CA TYR A 140 -17.40 1.50 -2.51
C TYR A 140 -18.48 0.54 -3.01
N VAL A 141 -18.35 -0.75 -2.72
CA VAL A 141 -19.36 -1.75 -3.10
C VAL A 141 -20.64 -1.58 -2.27
N ALA A 142 -20.53 -1.29 -0.98
CA ALA A 142 -21.68 -1.12 -0.08
C ALA A 142 -22.33 0.26 -0.14
N ALA A 143 -21.66 1.28 -0.70
CA ALA A 143 -22.21 2.61 -0.91
C ALA A 143 -23.03 2.76 -2.20
N LYS A 144 -23.11 1.71 -3.02
CA LYS A 144 -24.05 1.57 -4.14
C LYS A 144 -25.31 0.86 -3.66
#